data_AF-R2STR1-F1
#
_entry.id   AF-R2STR1-F1
#
_cell.length_a   1.000
_cell.length_b   1.000
_cell.length_c   1.000
_cell.angle_alpha   90.00
_cell.angle_beta   90.00
_cell.angle_gamma   90.00
#
_symmetry.space_group_name_H-M   'P 1'
#
loop_
_entity.id
_entity.type
_entity.pdbx_description
1 polymer ?
#
loop_
_entity_poly.entity_id
_entity_poly.type
_entity_poly.pdbx_seq_one_letter_code
_entity_poly.pdbx_strand_id
1 'polypeptide(L)'
;MKKLGSVCFVLVITFLLAGCSSKVTVKDLKAHDWQLDIKKNDESINYLATFSDEVMTLSFDTSDMKSESSNEWEKMGEDFGKQLLENMKFKVQYSLKGNSIHLKNKDLDLDNDYTIKKDNKNLVLTPEKKGEKLILKPYKKTKSSSKTTDTTTTTTKTSSSTSSNSSRSSSTENANQQSIDEQNASLEAFLSEQQASQEAEASREYAEAKASIDADNASWEVESRRREAEQQASVDAENARYAAEEEAERLRMQAEVDAQNASIDAENARQAE
;
A
#
# COMPACT_ATOMS: atom_id res chain seq x y z
N MET A 1 76.31 14.41 6.43
CA MET A 1 75.64 14.35 7.75
C MET A 1 74.36 15.18 7.64
N LYS A 2 73.17 14.54 7.68
CA LYS A 2 72.17 14.62 8.79
C LYS A 2 71.60 16.07 8.94
N LYS A 3 70.32 16.44 8.84
CA LYS A 3 68.96 15.81 8.91
C LYS A 3 67.97 16.78 8.21
N LEU A 4 67.01 16.37 7.38
CA LEU A 4 65.62 15.97 7.69
C LEU A 4 64.89 16.79 8.77
N GLY A 5 63.76 17.40 8.39
CA GLY A 5 62.78 18.08 9.26
C GLY A 5 62.11 19.23 8.49
N SER A 6 61.13 18.99 7.60
CA SER A 6 59.77 18.48 7.85
C SER A 6 58.98 19.37 8.83
N VAL A 7 57.81 19.83 8.34
CA VAL A 7 56.66 20.37 9.08
C VAL A 7 56.69 21.84 9.47
N CYS A 8 55.92 22.65 8.74
CA CYS A 8 54.74 23.36 9.28
C CYS A 8 53.91 23.97 8.14
N PHE A 9 53.37 23.09 7.30
CA PHE A 9 52.24 23.39 6.42
C PHE A 9 50.97 23.21 7.26
N VAL A 10 50.61 24.22 8.02
CA VAL A 10 49.30 24.30 8.71
C VAL A 10 48.77 25.71 8.50
N LEU A 11 48.63 26.08 7.22
CA LEU A 11 47.59 27.00 6.81
C LEU A 11 46.28 26.24 7.01
N VAL A 12 45.75 26.28 8.24
CA VAL A 12 44.34 26.05 8.51
C VAL A 12 43.60 27.16 7.78
N ILE A 13 43.45 26.98 6.48
CA ILE A 13 42.28 27.45 5.76
C ILE A 13 41.14 26.79 6.52
N THR A 14 40.60 27.56 7.44
CA THR A 14 39.22 27.48 7.88
C THR A 14 38.45 27.43 6.57
N PHE A 15 38.20 26.20 6.09
CA PHE A 15 37.11 25.94 5.19
C PHE A 15 35.90 26.47 5.95
N LEU A 16 35.58 27.71 5.61
CA LEU A 16 34.25 28.25 5.67
C LEU A 16 33.34 27.09 5.30
N LEU A 17 32.71 26.49 6.31
CA LEU A 17 31.41 25.89 6.16
C LEU A 17 30.49 27.04 5.72
N ALA A 18 30.67 27.49 4.49
CA ALA A 18 29.60 27.98 3.68
C ALA A 18 28.70 26.76 3.48
N GLY A 19 27.91 26.46 4.52
CA GLY A 19 26.66 25.74 4.39
C GLY A 19 25.85 26.58 3.42
N CYS A 20 26.07 26.33 2.13
CA CYS A 20 25.44 27.00 1.03
C CYS A 20 23.96 26.67 1.15
N SER A 21 23.22 27.59 1.78
CA SER A 21 21.76 27.55 1.96
C SER A 21 21.05 27.78 0.62
N SER A 22 21.52 27.12 -0.44
CA SER A 22 20.90 27.16 -1.75
C SER A 22 19.48 26.62 -1.59
N LYS A 23 18.50 27.49 -1.85
CA LYS A 23 17.09 27.14 -1.86
C LYS A 23 16.89 25.97 -2.81
N VAL A 24 16.02 25.03 -2.42
CA VAL A 24 15.64 23.94 -3.32
C VAL A 24 14.79 24.52 -4.43
N THR A 25 15.10 24.16 -5.67
CA THR A 25 14.37 24.59 -6.86
C THR A 25 13.71 23.38 -7.54
N VAL A 26 12.74 23.63 -8.42
CA VAL A 26 12.14 22.56 -9.26
C VAL A 26 13.20 21.81 -10.06
N LYS A 27 14.28 22.50 -10.50
CA LYS A 27 15.41 21.85 -11.17
C LYS A 27 16.13 20.84 -10.28
N ASP A 28 16.24 21.13 -8.99
CA ASP A 28 16.84 20.20 -8.03
C ASP A 28 15.93 18.99 -7.83
N LEU A 29 14.61 19.19 -7.70
CA LEU A 29 13.65 18.10 -7.59
C LEU A 29 13.69 17.16 -8.81
N LYS A 30 13.91 17.71 -10.00
CA LYS A 30 13.99 16.97 -11.27
C LYS A 30 15.36 16.37 -11.57
N ALA A 31 16.38 16.64 -10.75
CA ALA A 31 17.75 16.26 -11.07
C ALA A 31 17.97 14.74 -11.06
N HIS A 32 17.19 14.02 -10.25
CA HIS A 32 17.26 12.59 -10.06
C HIS A 32 15.86 12.02 -9.86
N ASP A 33 15.71 10.73 -10.08
CA ASP A 33 14.69 9.97 -9.37
C ASP A 33 15.13 9.82 -7.91
N TRP A 34 14.20 9.85 -6.98
CA TRP A 34 14.49 9.86 -5.56
C TRP A 34 13.97 8.61 -4.89
N GLN A 35 14.82 7.93 -4.13
CA GLN A 35 14.39 6.85 -3.25
C GLN A 35 13.95 7.44 -1.90
N LEU A 36 12.76 7.07 -1.43
CA LEU A 36 12.29 7.42 -0.10
C LEU A 36 12.95 6.52 0.93
N ASP A 37 13.62 7.12 1.91
CA ASP A 37 14.24 6.43 3.03
C ASP A 37 13.22 6.19 4.14
N ILE A 38 12.39 5.15 3.98
CA ILE A 38 11.37 4.76 4.95
C ILE A 38 12.00 3.76 5.92
N LYS A 39 12.30 4.20 7.15
CA LYS A 39 13.04 3.43 8.18
C LYS A 39 12.38 2.11 8.61
N LYS A 40 11.14 1.85 8.19
CA LYS A 40 10.36 0.66 8.58
C LYS A 40 10.26 -0.40 7.49
N ASN A 41 10.81 -0.16 6.30
CA ASN A 41 10.70 -1.15 5.25
C ASN A 41 11.71 -2.28 5.45
N ASP A 42 11.25 -3.52 5.33
CA ASP A 42 12.15 -4.62 5.04
C ASP A 42 12.90 -4.30 3.74
N GLU A 43 14.09 -4.87 3.62
CA GLU A 43 15.17 -4.38 2.74
C GLU A 43 14.94 -4.60 1.24
N SER A 44 13.69 -4.80 0.78
CA SER A 44 13.42 -5.39 -0.53
C SER A 44 12.70 -4.48 -1.54
N ILE A 45 11.87 -3.53 -1.12
CA ILE A 45 11.11 -2.64 -2.03
C ILE A 45 11.66 -1.22 -2.01
N ASN A 46 12.10 -0.75 -3.17
CA ASN A 46 12.52 0.64 -3.36
C ASN A 46 11.31 1.53 -3.70
N TYR A 47 10.92 2.42 -2.79
CA TYR A 47 9.92 3.45 -3.08
C TYR A 47 10.56 4.63 -3.78
N LEU A 48 10.08 4.97 -4.98
CA LEU A 48 10.63 6.02 -5.82
C LEU A 48 9.69 7.21 -5.92
N ALA A 49 10.25 8.42 -5.96
CA ALA A 49 9.60 9.67 -6.28
C ALA A 49 10.30 10.33 -7.47
N THR A 50 9.55 10.54 -8.54
CA THR A 50 9.99 11.27 -9.73
C THR A 50 9.21 12.57 -9.84
N PHE A 51 9.90 13.70 -9.96
CA PHE A 51 9.26 15.01 -10.04
C PHE A 51 9.16 15.50 -11.49
N SER A 52 7.98 16.01 -11.84
CA SER A 52 7.74 16.87 -13.01
C SER A 52 7.58 18.34 -12.56
N ASP A 53 6.99 19.23 -13.34
CA ASP A 53 6.80 20.64 -12.92
C ASP A 53 5.83 20.80 -11.74
N GLU A 54 4.74 20.03 -11.74
CA GLU A 54 3.66 20.17 -10.74
C GLU A 54 3.23 18.84 -10.12
N VAL A 55 3.77 17.72 -10.61
CA VAL A 55 3.38 16.38 -10.16
C VAL A 55 4.62 15.60 -9.72
N MET A 56 4.56 15.06 -8.51
CA MET A 56 5.43 14.01 -8.00
C MET A 56 4.75 12.66 -8.29
N THR A 57 5.40 11.79 -9.04
CA THR A 57 4.92 10.42 -9.27
C THR A 57 5.64 9.51 -8.28
N LEU A 58 4.87 8.83 -7.43
CA LEU A 58 5.35 7.75 -6.59
C LEU A 58 5.21 6.43 -7.34
N SER A 59 6.27 5.64 -7.35
CA SER A 59 6.31 4.31 -7.97
C SER A 59 7.17 3.35 -7.13
N PHE A 60 7.15 2.09 -7.51
CA PHE A 60 7.87 1.04 -6.81
C PHE A 60 8.88 0.41 -7.76
N ASP A 61 10.05 0.07 -7.25
CA ASP A 61 11.02 -0.75 -7.95
C ASP A 61 11.26 -2.03 -7.16
N THR A 62 11.01 -3.16 -7.83
CA THR A 62 11.11 -4.50 -7.25
C THR A 62 12.37 -5.23 -7.70
N SER A 63 13.27 -4.54 -8.43
CA SER A 63 14.48 -5.14 -9.01
C SER A 63 15.40 -5.78 -7.96
N ASP A 64 15.43 -5.22 -6.74
CA ASP A 64 16.24 -5.71 -5.62
C ASP A 64 15.49 -6.70 -4.70
N MET A 65 14.20 -6.96 -4.96
CA MET A 65 13.43 -7.97 -4.21
C MET A 65 13.98 -9.36 -4.49
N LYS A 66 14.47 -10.02 -3.43
CA LYS A 66 14.88 -11.42 -3.49
C LYS A 66 13.64 -12.29 -3.71
N SER A 67 13.80 -13.33 -4.53
CA SER A 67 12.76 -14.33 -4.68
C SER A 67 12.74 -15.24 -3.46
N GLU A 68 11.54 -15.48 -2.96
CA GLU A 68 11.26 -16.42 -1.87
C GLU A 68 10.46 -17.63 -2.35
N SER A 69 10.16 -17.69 -3.66
CA SER A 69 9.46 -18.80 -4.27
C SER A 69 10.16 -20.15 -4.04
N SER A 70 9.39 -21.13 -3.58
CA SER A 70 9.83 -22.52 -3.37
C SER A 70 9.45 -23.45 -4.53
N ASN A 71 8.53 -23.01 -5.39
CA ASN A 71 8.04 -23.75 -6.55
C ASN A 71 7.61 -22.80 -7.69
N GLU A 72 7.30 -23.36 -8.87
CA GLU A 72 6.99 -22.58 -10.07
C GLU A 72 5.67 -21.78 -9.97
N TRP A 73 4.69 -22.25 -9.19
CA TRP A 73 3.44 -21.51 -8.96
C TRP A 73 3.67 -20.27 -8.11
N GLU A 74 4.42 -20.42 -7.02
CA GLU A 74 4.82 -19.29 -6.16
C GLU A 74 5.67 -18.29 -6.94
N LYS A 75 6.55 -18.76 -7.82
CA LYS A 75 7.34 -17.90 -8.70
C LYS A 75 6.47 -17.10 -9.67
N MET A 76 5.45 -17.74 -10.26
CA MET A 76 4.51 -17.06 -11.15
C MET A 76 3.69 -16.01 -10.40
N GLY A 77 3.24 -16.33 -9.19
CA GLY A 77 2.57 -15.37 -8.30
C GLY A 77 3.47 -14.21 -7.90
N GLU A 78 4.74 -14.48 -7.59
CA GLU A 78 5.76 -13.47 -7.27
C GLU A 78 6.02 -12.54 -8.48
N ASP A 79 6.20 -13.10 -9.68
CA ASP A 79 6.42 -12.34 -10.91
C ASP A 79 5.21 -11.47 -11.27
N PHE A 80 3.98 -12.00 -11.08
CA PHE A 80 2.75 -11.23 -11.26
C PHE A 80 2.66 -10.08 -10.24
N GLY A 81 2.94 -10.35 -8.96
CA GLY A 81 2.95 -9.33 -7.90
C GLY A 81 3.96 -8.22 -8.18
N LYS A 82 5.16 -8.56 -8.63
CA LYS A 82 6.20 -7.59 -9.05
C LYS A 82 5.71 -6.73 -10.22
N GLN A 83 5.16 -7.34 -11.27
CA GLN A 83 4.63 -6.60 -12.41
C GLN A 83 3.48 -5.67 -12.04
N LEU A 84 2.58 -6.11 -11.15
CA LEU A 84 1.49 -5.26 -10.66
C LEU A 84 2.06 -4.05 -9.92
N LEU A 85 2.99 -4.29 -8.99
CA LEU A 85 3.57 -3.23 -8.15
C LEU A 85 4.39 -2.23 -8.97
N GLU A 86 5.18 -2.68 -9.95
CA GLU A 86 5.95 -1.80 -10.85
C GLU A 86 5.05 -0.94 -11.76
N ASN A 87 3.86 -1.43 -12.08
CA ASN A 87 2.86 -0.68 -12.85
C ASN A 87 2.04 0.29 -11.99
N MET A 88 1.99 0.11 -10.66
CA MET A 88 1.32 1.02 -9.75
C MET A 88 2.07 2.36 -9.65
N LYS A 89 1.36 3.45 -9.99
CA LYS A 89 1.88 4.81 -9.97
C LYS A 89 0.88 5.75 -9.32
N PHE A 90 1.30 6.47 -8.29
CA PHE A 90 0.47 7.47 -7.62
C PHE A 90 0.95 8.87 -7.99
N LYS A 91 0.04 9.69 -8.52
CA LYS A 91 0.35 11.08 -8.90
C LYS A 91 -0.03 12.02 -7.76
N VAL A 92 0.96 12.64 -7.14
CA VAL A 92 0.78 13.63 -6.07
C VAL A 92 1.03 15.01 -6.64
N GLN A 93 0.07 15.92 -6.56
CA GLN A 93 0.28 17.30 -6.94
C GLN A 93 1.20 17.97 -5.92
N TYR A 94 2.10 18.83 -6.38
CA TYR A 94 2.95 19.60 -5.48
C TYR A 94 3.09 21.06 -5.90
N SER A 95 3.33 21.91 -4.90
CA SER A 95 3.68 23.32 -5.12
C SER A 95 4.90 23.68 -4.28
N LEU A 96 5.96 24.16 -4.93
CA LEU A 96 7.19 24.60 -4.28
C LEU A 96 7.21 26.12 -4.15
N LYS A 97 7.21 26.63 -2.92
CA LYS A 97 7.27 28.08 -2.61
C LYS A 97 8.41 28.34 -1.63
N GLY A 98 9.52 28.85 -2.16
CA GLY A 98 10.72 29.12 -1.37
C GLY A 98 11.32 27.84 -0.80
N ASN A 99 11.22 27.65 0.51
CA ASN A 99 11.71 26.46 1.23
C ASN A 99 10.58 25.56 1.72
N SER A 100 9.34 25.80 1.29
CA SER A 100 8.19 24.95 1.62
C SER A 100 7.68 24.26 0.35
N ILE A 101 7.37 22.97 0.49
CA ILE A 101 6.71 22.15 -0.54
C ILE A 101 5.38 21.66 0.04
N HIS A 102 4.30 21.98 -0.67
CA HIS A 102 2.97 21.48 -0.38
C HIS A 102 2.71 20.24 -1.22
N LEU A 103 2.26 19.14 -0.62
CA LEU A 103 1.90 17.89 -1.30
C LEU A 103 0.40 17.62 -1.14
N LYS A 104 -0.28 17.36 -2.26
CA LYS A 104 -1.72 17.16 -2.31
C LYS A 104 -2.12 15.96 -3.18
N ASN A 105 -2.86 15.02 -2.61
CA ASN A 105 -3.52 13.94 -3.33
C ASN A 105 -4.81 13.56 -2.58
N LYS A 106 -5.96 13.61 -3.27
CA LYS A 106 -7.26 13.32 -2.65
C LYS A 106 -7.46 11.84 -2.36
N ASP A 107 -6.98 10.96 -3.24
CA ASP A 107 -7.14 9.52 -3.13
C ASP A 107 -6.31 8.93 -1.96
N LEU A 108 -5.22 9.62 -1.60
CA LEU A 108 -4.33 9.25 -0.50
C LEU A 108 -4.60 10.05 0.79
N ASP A 109 -5.67 10.85 0.84
CA ASP A 109 -5.97 11.79 1.93
C ASP A 109 -4.74 12.61 2.36
N LEU A 110 -3.94 13.04 1.38
CA LEU A 110 -2.69 13.75 1.57
C LEU A 110 -2.91 15.23 1.25
N ASP A 111 -2.75 16.09 2.25
CA ASP A 111 -2.76 17.55 2.10
C ASP A 111 -1.84 18.14 3.19
N ASN A 112 -0.54 18.19 2.91
CA ASN A 112 0.49 18.49 3.91
C ASN A 112 1.60 19.41 3.38
N ASP A 113 2.05 20.31 4.26
CA ASP A 113 3.18 21.20 4.03
C ASP A 113 4.46 20.67 4.69
N TYR A 114 5.55 20.73 3.94
CA TYR A 114 6.89 20.33 4.39
C TYR A 114 7.88 21.45 4.15
N THR A 115 8.74 21.72 5.15
CA THR A 115 9.98 22.46 4.90
C THR A 115 10.98 21.55 4.20
N ILE A 116 11.49 21.98 3.05
CA ILE A 116 12.46 21.23 2.23
C ILE A 116 13.85 21.87 2.29
N LYS A 117 14.87 21.02 2.49
CA LYS A 117 16.29 21.43 2.53
C LYS A 117 17.17 20.41 1.80
N LYS A 118 18.25 20.90 1.18
CA LYS A 118 19.36 20.06 0.74
C LYS A 118 20.20 19.67 1.94
N ASP A 119 20.43 18.38 2.10
CA ASP A 119 21.37 17.83 3.07
C ASP A 119 22.35 16.92 2.33
N ASN A 120 23.57 17.41 2.10
CA ASN A 120 24.54 16.81 1.19
C ASN A 120 23.96 16.60 -0.22
N LYS A 121 23.73 15.33 -0.63
CA LYS A 121 23.12 14.96 -1.91
C LYS A 121 21.62 14.66 -1.80
N ASN A 122 21.08 14.67 -0.58
CA ASN A 122 19.72 14.26 -0.29
C ASN A 122 18.81 15.50 -0.18
N LEU A 123 17.52 15.27 -0.32
CA LEU A 123 16.51 16.26 0.05
C LEU A 123 15.81 15.78 1.33
N VAL A 124 15.69 16.66 2.31
CA VAL A 124 15.02 16.36 3.58
C VAL A 124 13.77 17.21 3.64
N LEU A 125 12.62 16.52 3.69
CA LEU A 125 11.30 17.11 3.86
C LEU A 125 10.90 16.91 5.32
N THR A 126 10.83 18.02 6.06
CA THR A 126 10.39 18.02 7.46
C THR A 126 8.96 18.54 7.51
N PRO A 127 8.00 17.76 8.04
CA PRO A 127 6.61 18.22 8.10
C PRO A 127 6.51 19.45 9.01
N GLU A 128 5.69 20.43 8.62
CA GLU A 128 5.45 21.63 9.45
C GLU A 128 4.57 21.30 10.67
N LYS A 129 3.73 20.26 10.57
CA LYS A 129 2.96 19.67 11.67
C LYS A 129 3.65 18.40 12.20
N LYS A 130 3.13 17.80 13.28
CA LYS A 130 3.66 16.52 13.82
C LYS A 130 3.65 15.45 12.73
N GLY A 131 4.76 14.75 12.55
CA GLY A 131 4.92 13.68 11.57
C GLY A 131 6.37 13.22 11.44
N GLU A 132 6.60 12.17 10.67
CA GLU A 132 7.94 11.67 10.37
C GLU A 132 8.58 12.49 9.24
N LYS A 133 9.92 12.64 9.30
CA LYS A 133 10.69 13.30 8.24
C LYS A 133 10.82 12.35 7.05
N LEU A 134 10.65 12.87 5.85
CA LEU A 134 10.92 12.14 4.62
C LEU A 134 12.31 12.52 4.12
N ILE A 135 13.15 11.53 3.86
CA ILE A 135 14.49 11.74 3.29
C ILE A 135 14.48 11.13 1.90
N LEU A 136 14.79 11.96 0.92
CA LEU A 136 14.89 11.59 -0.50
C LEU A 136 16.37 11.45 -0.85
N LYS A 137 16.78 10.22 -1.15
CA LYS A 137 18.14 9.91 -1.61
C LYS A 137 18.16 9.82 -3.14
N PRO A 138 19.18 10.34 -3.83
CA PRO A 138 19.30 10.15 -5.28
C PRO A 138 19.31 8.65 -5.60
N TYR A 139 18.34 8.20 -6.38
CA TYR A 139 18.23 6.82 -6.79
C TYR A 139 19.09 6.57 -8.05
N LYS A 140 19.76 5.43 -8.07
CA LYS A 140 20.45 4.91 -9.24
C LYS A 140 20.04 3.47 -9.39
N LYS A 141 19.32 3.16 -10.46
CA LYS A 141 18.97 1.79 -10.77
C LYS A 141 20.24 0.95 -10.85
N THR A 142 20.36 -0.03 -9.96
CA THR A 142 21.35 -1.09 -10.09
C THR A 142 21.05 -1.81 -11.40
N LYS A 143 22.05 -1.97 -12.27
CA LYS A 143 21.88 -2.75 -13.49
C LYS A 143 21.72 -4.23 -13.08
N SER A 144 20.49 -4.63 -12.76
CA SER A 144 20.09 -6.02 -12.91
C SER A 144 20.26 -6.38 -14.38
N SER A 145 20.85 -7.54 -14.66
CA SER A 145 21.14 -8.04 -15.99
C SER A 145 19.86 -8.13 -16.83
N SER A 146 19.48 -7.05 -17.52
CA SER A 146 18.44 -7.11 -18.52
C SER A 146 18.97 -7.96 -19.68
N LYS A 147 18.35 -9.12 -19.91
CA LYS A 147 18.30 -9.66 -21.26
C LYS A 147 17.58 -8.60 -22.09
N THR A 148 18.33 -7.92 -22.94
CA THR A 148 17.82 -6.96 -23.91
C THR A 148 16.74 -7.63 -24.74
N THR A 149 15.48 -7.27 -24.53
CA THR A 149 14.44 -7.50 -25.52
C THR A 149 14.52 -6.34 -26.49
N ASP A 150 15.37 -6.49 -27.50
CA ASP A 150 15.42 -5.59 -28.65
C ASP A 150 14.05 -5.61 -29.34
N THR A 151 13.36 -4.48 -29.26
CA THR A 151 12.20 -4.19 -30.12
C THR A 151 12.73 -4.01 -31.53
N THR A 152 12.86 -5.11 -32.29
CA THR A 152 13.11 -5.03 -33.72
C THR A 152 11.80 -4.74 -34.43
N THR A 153 11.63 -3.46 -34.78
CA THR A 153 10.60 -3.03 -35.73
C THR A 153 11.02 -3.53 -37.12
N THR A 154 10.57 -4.71 -37.53
CA THR A 154 10.81 -5.21 -38.89
C THR A 154 9.87 -4.48 -39.85
N THR A 155 10.36 -3.38 -40.39
CA THR A 155 9.77 -2.71 -41.56
C THR A 155 10.20 -3.49 -42.81
N THR A 156 9.28 -4.23 -43.40
CA THR A 156 9.48 -4.94 -44.66
C THR A 156 9.63 -3.93 -45.80
N LYS A 157 10.87 -3.73 -46.28
CA LYS A 157 11.13 -3.08 -47.58
C LYS A 157 12.02 -3.96 -48.45
N THR A 158 11.36 -4.54 -49.44
CA THR A 158 11.85 -5.06 -50.71
C THR A 158 12.95 -4.18 -51.32
N SER A 159 14.11 -4.75 -51.65
CA SER A 159 14.68 -4.77 -53.02
C SER A 159 16.16 -5.20 -53.05
N SER A 160 16.43 -6.20 -53.90
CA SER A 160 17.63 -6.41 -54.75
C SER A 160 19.03 -6.33 -54.12
N SER A 161 19.80 -7.43 -54.14
CA SER A 161 20.61 -7.85 -55.31
C SER A 161 21.58 -9.00 -54.96
N THR A 162 21.45 -10.10 -55.72
CA THR A 162 22.49 -10.89 -56.43
C THR A 162 23.72 -11.47 -55.71
N SER A 163 23.95 -12.74 -56.08
CA SER A 163 25.17 -13.59 -56.02
C SER A 163 25.41 -14.37 -54.72
N SER A 164 25.69 -15.67 -54.72
CA SER A 164 25.75 -16.71 -55.76
C SER A 164 26.07 -18.06 -55.10
N ASN A 165 25.42 -19.14 -55.59
CA ASN A 165 25.84 -20.56 -55.57
C ASN A 165 26.10 -21.26 -54.21
N SER A 166 25.77 -22.54 -54.00
CA SER A 166 25.45 -23.64 -54.92
C SER A 166 24.78 -24.78 -54.13
N SER A 167 23.75 -25.40 -54.73
CA SER A 167 23.37 -26.83 -54.75
C SER A 167 23.40 -27.63 -53.41
N ARG A 168 22.37 -28.41 -53.01
CA ARG A 168 21.88 -29.60 -53.72
C ARG A 168 20.83 -30.35 -52.84
N SER A 169 19.81 -30.90 -53.52
CA SER A 169 18.97 -32.07 -53.16
C SER A 169 17.80 -31.93 -52.18
N SER A 170 16.63 -31.71 -52.80
CA SER A 170 15.30 -32.17 -52.39
C SER A 170 15.20 -33.69 -52.31
N SER A 171 14.62 -34.25 -51.25
CA SER A 171 13.75 -35.47 -51.21
C SER A 171 13.58 -36.05 -49.78
N THR A 172 13.34 -35.24 -48.75
CA THR A 172 13.02 -35.73 -47.40
C THR A 172 11.99 -34.87 -46.63
N GLU A 173 11.44 -33.81 -47.25
CA GLU A 173 10.71 -32.78 -46.51
C GLU A 173 9.26 -33.15 -46.11
N ASN A 174 8.60 -34.07 -46.82
CA ASN A 174 7.16 -34.32 -46.57
C ASN A 174 6.82 -35.22 -45.37
N ALA A 175 7.66 -36.21 -45.00
CA ALA A 175 7.38 -37.07 -43.85
C ALA A 175 7.77 -36.41 -42.51
N ASN A 176 8.75 -35.50 -42.56
CA ASN A 176 9.24 -34.79 -41.38
C ASN A 176 8.28 -33.66 -40.97
N GLN A 177 7.61 -33.02 -41.95
CA GLN A 177 6.67 -31.94 -41.68
C GLN A 177 5.40 -32.43 -40.97
N GLN A 178 4.84 -33.57 -41.42
CA GLN A 178 3.62 -34.14 -40.83
C GLN A 178 3.82 -34.62 -39.38
N SER A 179 5.02 -35.12 -39.05
CA SER A 179 5.40 -35.50 -37.68
C SER A 179 5.61 -34.29 -36.77
N ILE A 180 6.04 -33.14 -37.31
CA ILE A 180 6.24 -31.91 -36.54
C ILE A 180 4.89 -31.26 -36.25
N ASP A 181 3.97 -31.28 -37.20
CA ASP A 181 2.63 -30.71 -37.04
C ASP A 181 1.81 -31.47 -35.98
N GLU A 182 1.90 -32.81 -35.93
CA GLU A 182 1.28 -33.61 -34.86
C GLU A 182 1.92 -33.39 -33.49
N GLN A 183 3.23 -33.19 -33.42
CA GLN A 183 3.90 -32.87 -32.15
C GLN A 183 3.56 -31.46 -31.65
N ASN A 184 3.44 -30.49 -32.56
CA ASN A 184 3.02 -29.13 -32.21
C ASN A 184 1.56 -29.10 -31.75
N ALA A 185 0.66 -29.82 -32.43
CA ALA A 185 -0.74 -29.92 -32.01
C ALA A 185 -0.91 -30.59 -30.63
N SER A 186 -0.10 -31.61 -30.34
CA SER A 186 -0.07 -32.27 -29.03
C SER A 186 0.45 -31.34 -27.92
N LEU A 187 1.47 -30.55 -28.22
CA LEU A 187 2.01 -29.56 -27.28
C LEU A 187 1.01 -28.42 -27.01
N GLU A 188 0.33 -27.92 -28.04
CA GLU A 188 -0.71 -26.91 -27.88
C GLU A 188 -1.92 -27.42 -27.09
N ALA A 189 -2.33 -28.66 -27.31
CA ALA A 189 -3.39 -29.30 -26.52
C ALA A 189 -3.02 -29.40 -25.04
N PHE A 190 -1.78 -29.83 -24.73
CA PHE A 190 -1.29 -29.93 -23.36
C PHE A 190 -1.21 -28.55 -22.67
N LEU A 191 -0.73 -27.53 -23.37
CA LEU A 191 -0.67 -26.16 -22.84
C LEU A 191 -2.07 -25.58 -22.59
N SER A 192 -3.01 -25.82 -23.50
CA SER A 192 -4.41 -25.40 -23.36
C SER A 192 -5.12 -26.10 -22.19
N GLU A 193 -4.88 -27.39 -22.01
CA GLU A 193 -5.43 -28.16 -20.88
C GLU A 193 -4.85 -27.69 -19.54
N GLN A 194 -3.55 -27.38 -19.49
CA GLN A 194 -2.93 -26.80 -18.29
C GLN A 194 -3.48 -25.40 -17.98
N GLN A 195 -3.68 -24.56 -19.00
CA GLN A 195 -4.28 -23.23 -18.82
C GLN A 195 -5.72 -23.33 -18.31
N ALA A 196 -6.53 -24.22 -18.90
CA ALA A 196 -7.91 -24.43 -18.46
C ALA A 196 -7.96 -24.94 -17.00
N SER A 197 -7.03 -25.81 -16.61
CA SER A 197 -6.90 -26.28 -15.23
C SER A 197 -6.56 -25.15 -14.26
N GLN A 198 -5.63 -24.26 -14.63
CA GLN A 198 -5.28 -23.09 -13.80
C GLN A 198 -6.45 -22.11 -13.67
N GLU A 199 -7.14 -21.82 -14.77
CA GLU A 199 -8.31 -20.93 -14.74
C GLU A 199 -9.42 -21.53 -13.86
N ALA A 200 -9.61 -22.85 -13.90
CA ALA A 200 -10.56 -23.55 -13.04
C ALA A 200 -10.15 -23.46 -11.55
N GLU A 201 -8.88 -23.65 -11.21
CA GLU A 201 -8.39 -23.52 -9.82
C GLU A 201 -8.51 -22.08 -9.32
N ALA A 202 -8.08 -21.08 -10.09
CA ALA A 202 -8.21 -19.68 -9.74
C ALA A 202 -9.68 -19.26 -9.55
N SER A 203 -10.59 -19.79 -10.39
CA SER A 203 -12.02 -19.55 -10.25
C SER A 203 -12.61 -20.15 -8.97
N ARG A 204 -12.12 -21.33 -8.55
CA ARG A 204 -12.53 -21.98 -7.30
C ARG A 204 -12.02 -21.23 -6.09
N GLU A 205 -10.74 -20.87 -6.08
CA GLU A 205 -10.13 -20.11 -4.99
C GLU A 205 -10.84 -18.76 -4.79
N TYR A 206 -11.17 -18.06 -5.88
CA TYR A 206 -11.95 -16.82 -5.81
C TYR A 206 -13.36 -17.05 -5.26
N ALA A 207 -14.02 -18.14 -5.65
CA ALA A 207 -15.35 -18.48 -5.14
C ALA A 207 -15.32 -18.85 -3.65
N GLU A 208 -14.30 -19.57 -3.20
CA GLU A 208 -14.09 -19.93 -1.80
C GLU A 208 -13.76 -18.70 -0.94
N ALA A 209 -12.87 -17.82 -1.41
CA ALA A 209 -12.56 -16.56 -0.74
C ALA A 209 -13.82 -15.68 -0.60
N LYS A 210 -14.62 -15.58 -1.66
CA LYS A 210 -15.90 -14.86 -1.62
C LYS A 210 -16.87 -15.47 -0.60
N ALA A 211 -17.02 -16.80 -0.61
CA ALA A 211 -17.90 -17.49 0.33
C ALA A 211 -17.45 -17.30 1.79
N SER A 212 -16.14 -17.26 2.05
CA SER A 212 -15.59 -16.97 3.38
C SER A 212 -15.94 -15.55 3.84
N ILE A 213 -15.78 -14.55 2.97
CA ILE A 213 -16.12 -13.15 3.29
C ILE A 213 -17.62 -13.00 3.55
N ASP A 214 -18.45 -13.65 2.73
CA ASP A 214 -19.91 -13.62 2.91
C ASP A 214 -20.32 -14.29 4.24
N ALA A 215 -19.65 -15.38 4.62
CA ALA A 215 -19.87 -16.04 5.91
C ALA A 215 -19.44 -15.17 7.11
N ASP A 216 -18.30 -14.50 7.02
CA ASP A 216 -17.82 -13.59 8.06
C ASP A 216 -18.74 -12.38 8.22
N ASN A 217 -19.21 -11.80 7.11
CA ASN A 217 -20.18 -10.71 7.13
C ASN A 217 -21.50 -11.15 7.79
N ALA A 218 -22.01 -12.33 7.43
CA ALA A 218 -23.23 -12.88 8.05
C ALA A 218 -23.06 -13.12 9.55
N SER A 219 -21.90 -13.64 9.97
CA SER A 219 -21.55 -13.83 11.39
C SER A 219 -21.53 -12.50 12.14
N TRP A 220 -20.91 -11.48 11.56
CA TRP A 220 -20.84 -10.15 12.15
C TRP A 220 -22.23 -9.49 12.29
N GLU A 221 -23.09 -9.63 11.28
CA GLU A 221 -24.46 -9.12 11.34
C GLU A 221 -25.28 -9.77 12.48
N VAL A 222 -25.18 -11.09 12.64
CA VAL A 222 -25.86 -11.81 13.73
C VAL A 222 -25.37 -11.33 15.09
N GLU A 223 -24.06 -11.19 15.24
CA GLU A 223 -23.44 -10.73 16.48
C GLU A 223 -23.78 -9.26 16.81
N SER A 224 -23.89 -8.39 15.79
CA SER A 224 -24.35 -7.01 15.99
C SER A 224 -25.78 -6.97 16.50
N ARG A 225 -26.70 -7.72 15.87
CA ARG A 225 -28.11 -7.79 16.30
C ARG A 225 -28.25 -8.37 17.70
N ARG A 226 -27.44 -9.37 18.06
CA ARG A 226 -27.40 -9.93 19.42
C ARG A 226 -27.02 -8.85 20.44
N ARG A 227 -25.96 -8.09 20.18
CA ARG A 227 -25.52 -6.99 21.07
C ARG A 227 -26.57 -5.89 21.20
N GLU A 228 -27.21 -5.52 20.11
CA GLU A 228 -28.31 -4.54 20.12
C GLU A 228 -29.50 -5.04 20.96
N ALA A 229 -29.89 -6.30 20.79
CA ALA A 229 -30.97 -6.91 21.57
C ALA A 229 -30.63 -7.00 23.07
N GLU A 230 -29.38 -7.31 23.41
CA GLU A 230 -28.91 -7.34 24.80
C GLU A 230 -28.88 -5.96 25.44
N GLN A 231 -28.46 -4.93 24.70
CA GLN A 231 -28.52 -3.55 25.18
C GLN A 231 -29.96 -3.10 25.38
N GLN A 232 -30.85 -3.39 24.43
CA GLN A 232 -32.27 -3.05 24.55
C GLN A 232 -32.90 -3.78 25.75
N ALA A 233 -32.64 -5.07 25.92
CA ALA A 233 -33.14 -5.83 27.06
C ALA A 233 -32.63 -5.28 28.40
N SER A 234 -31.38 -4.80 28.45
CA SER A 234 -30.84 -4.14 29.64
C SER A 234 -31.57 -2.84 29.95
N VAL A 235 -31.86 -2.02 28.93
CA VAL A 235 -32.61 -0.77 29.08
C VAL A 235 -34.05 -1.04 29.52
N ASP A 236 -34.71 -2.03 28.91
CA ASP A 236 -36.08 -2.41 29.26
C ASP A 236 -36.17 -2.95 30.69
N ALA A 237 -35.18 -3.74 31.12
CA ALA A 237 -35.09 -4.22 32.50
C ALA A 237 -34.87 -3.09 33.51
N GLU A 238 -34.04 -2.09 33.17
CA GLU A 238 -33.80 -0.93 34.01
C GLU A 238 -35.06 -0.05 34.12
N ASN A 239 -35.74 0.21 33.01
CA ASN A 239 -37.01 0.94 32.98
C ASN A 239 -38.10 0.23 33.79
N ALA A 240 -38.19 -1.10 33.68
CA ALA A 240 -39.13 -1.90 34.47
C ALA A 240 -38.80 -1.81 35.98
N ARG A 241 -37.51 -1.76 36.34
CA ARG A 241 -37.10 -1.57 37.74
C ARG A 241 -37.52 -0.21 38.28
N TYR A 242 -37.33 0.86 37.50
CA TYR A 242 -37.77 2.21 37.88
C TYR A 242 -39.28 2.28 38.04
N ALA A 243 -40.06 1.69 37.13
CA ALA A 243 -41.52 1.66 37.23
C ALA A 243 -41.99 0.92 38.50
N ALA A 244 -41.37 -0.21 38.83
CA ALA A 244 -41.69 -0.96 40.04
C ALA A 244 -41.34 -0.19 41.32
N GLU A 245 -40.22 0.55 41.32
CA GLU A 245 -39.80 1.39 42.44
C GLU A 245 -40.78 2.57 42.65
N GLU A 246 -41.21 3.22 41.57
CA GLU A 246 -42.22 4.28 41.62
C GLU A 246 -43.56 3.76 42.17
N GLU A 247 -44.02 2.60 41.71
CA GLU A 247 -45.26 1.99 42.21
C GLU A 247 -45.16 1.64 43.72
N ALA A 248 -44.02 1.07 44.14
CA ALA A 248 -43.77 0.76 45.54
C ALA A 248 -43.76 2.02 46.43
N GLU A 249 -43.18 3.12 45.94
CA GLU A 249 -43.18 4.40 46.65
C GLU A 249 -44.60 4.99 46.77
N ARG A 250 -45.41 4.91 45.71
CA ARG A 250 -46.81 5.35 45.74
C ARG A 250 -47.64 4.55 46.74
N LEU A 251 -47.47 3.23 46.79
CA LEU A 251 -48.14 2.38 47.77
C LEU A 251 -47.70 2.70 49.20
N ARG A 252 -46.41 2.99 49.41
CA ARG A 252 -45.90 3.39 50.73
C ARG A 252 -46.50 4.72 51.19
N MET A 253 -46.56 5.72 50.32
CA MET A 253 -47.20 7.00 50.64
C MET A 253 -48.69 6.83 50.94
N GLN A 254 -49.41 6.01 50.17
CA GLN A 254 -50.82 5.74 50.43
C GLN A 254 -51.03 5.08 51.79
N ALA A 255 -50.23 4.07 52.13
CA ALA A 255 -50.31 3.40 53.42
C ALA A 255 -50.02 4.34 54.60
N GLU A 256 -49.10 5.30 54.41
CA GLU A 256 -48.81 6.32 55.42
C GLU A 256 -49.98 7.29 55.62
N VAL A 257 -50.63 7.72 54.53
CA VAL A 257 -51.86 8.54 54.59
C VAL A 257 -52.99 7.78 55.28
N ASP A 258 -53.20 6.51 54.94
CA ASP A 258 -54.24 5.68 55.55
C ASP A 258 -54.00 5.48 57.04
N ALA A 259 -52.75 5.27 57.45
CA ALA A 259 -52.36 5.17 58.86
C ALA A 259 -52.60 6.48 59.62
N GLN A 260 -52.29 7.63 59.00
CA GLN A 260 -52.58 8.94 59.60
C GLN A 260 -54.08 9.16 59.77
N ASN A 261 -54.89 8.87 58.75
CA ASN A 261 -56.35 8.98 58.84
C ASN A 261 -56.93 8.09 59.93
N ALA A 262 -56.49 6.83 60.02
CA ALA A 262 -56.92 5.91 61.07
C ALA A 262 -56.55 6.42 62.48
N SER A 263 -55.39 7.06 62.63
CA SER A 263 -54.98 7.67 63.90
C SER A 263 -55.85 8.87 64.29
N ILE A 264 -56.25 9.70 63.32
CA ILE A 264 -57.15 10.83 63.53
C ILE A 264 -58.53 10.34 63.93
N ASP A 265 -59.07 9.33 63.25
CA ASP A 265 -60.38 8.75 63.55
C ASP A 265 -60.41 8.14 64.96
N ALA A 266 -59.34 7.43 65.35
CA ALA A 266 -59.21 6.87 66.69
C ALA A 266 -59.15 7.96 67.78
N GLU A 267 -58.46 9.06 67.53
CA GLU A 267 -58.39 10.20 68.46
C GLU A 267 -59.74 10.93 68.57
N ASN A 268 -60.42 11.15 67.43
CA ASN A 268 -61.77 11.74 67.41
C ASN A 268 -62.78 10.87 68.18
N ALA A 269 -62.70 9.54 68.05
CA ALA A 269 -63.55 8.62 68.79
C ALA A 269 -63.31 8.71 70.31
N ARG A 270 -62.05 8.83 70.75
CA ARG A 270 -61.71 9.03 72.19
C ARG A 270 -62.24 10.34 72.75
N GLN A 271 -62.29 11.41 71.96
CA GLN A 271 -62.81 12.70 72.41
C GLN A 271 -64.34 12.75 72.50
N ALA A 272 -65.04 11.78 71.91
CA ALA A 272 -66.49 11.68 71.92
C ALA A 272 -67.06 10.83 73.08
N GLU A 273 -66.20 10.11 73.81
CA GLU A 273 -66.52 9.36 75.05
C GLU A 273 -66.38 10.25 76.30
#